data_AF-A0A8D8P4I5-F1
#
_entry.id   AF-A0A8D8P4I5-F1
#
_cell.length_a   1.000
_cell.length_b   1.000
_cell.length_c   1.000
_cell.angle_alpha   90.00
_cell.angle_beta   90.00
_cell.angle_gamma   90.00
#
_symmetry.space_group_name_H-M   'P 1'
#
loop_
_entity.id
_entity.type
_entity.pdbx_description
1 polymer ?
#
loop_
_entity_poly.entity_id
_entity_poly.type
_entity_poly.pdbx_seq_one_letter_code
_entity_poly.pdbx_strand_id
1 'polypeptide(L)'
;MVIRRKGSSSSVALLVGVAIVTGCGLVAASSQRGFFFGCYQRDRSGQLEIITDQYDRCVSHCESNYFRYAALSDTQCMCLNSIRTRVIEDKECDLRCRQNPDQTCGGANAQSFYETGVEVAGPVKNLHLTDKESENTIKIAWSAPALDGVPVLSYEIGAQALATYASYRLYPMSWTVHNNTIAFELSNLTPGTRYNITVSTVSEKGTGGMQWLTAQTEIGKPDPEPEEPLILRRLDSTIQIEIPKATNDNGPINYYRVVVHYVNDDLVQQFDETLLDTFQRSKEKGVPYYIAAEVTMEGDSLLFTVGDGKYHRQFFNPPIPPRAHVHISIGIVSILNNVFKVRYATTTHEQHQHPDHHHVNSTTAPERNEA
;
A
#
# COMPACT_ATOMS: atom_id res chain seq x y z
N MET A 1 -30.58 -85.24 4.98
CA MET A 1 -30.67 -85.23 6.46
C MET A 1 -31.38 -83.95 6.89
N VAL A 2 -32.66 -84.07 7.26
CA VAL A 2 -33.30 -83.43 8.44
C VAL A 2 -33.27 -81.87 8.58
N ILE A 3 -34.45 -81.28 8.28
CA ILE A 3 -35.25 -80.29 9.07
C ILE A 3 -35.08 -78.75 8.89
N ARG A 4 -36.17 -78.16 8.36
CA ARG A 4 -36.91 -76.88 8.60
C ARG A 4 -36.43 -75.85 9.64
N ARG A 5 -36.61 -74.55 9.29
CA ARG A 5 -37.61 -73.56 9.82
C ARG A 5 -37.48 -72.22 9.04
N LYS A 6 -38.52 -71.74 8.30
CA LYS A 6 -39.48 -70.63 8.64
C LYS A 6 -38.87 -69.52 9.51
N GLY A 7 -38.93 -68.21 9.25
CA GLY A 7 -39.63 -67.35 8.28
C GLY A 7 -39.89 -65.99 8.96
N SER A 8 -39.89 -64.85 8.25
CA SER A 8 -40.70 -63.66 8.60
C SER A 8 -40.66 -62.61 7.47
N SER A 9 -41.85 -62.16 7.10
CA SER A 9 -42.18 -61.13 6.13
C SER A 9 -42.18 -59.74 6.78
N SER A 10 -41.91 -58.68 6.02
CA SER A 10 -42.76 -57.48 6.06
C SER A 10 -42.43 -56.52 4.91
N SER A 11 -43.40 -56.36 4.01
CA SER A 11 -43.53 -55.23 3.09
C SER A 11 -44.48 -54.21 3.71
N VAL A 12 -44.13 -52.92 3.71
CA VAL A 12 -45.05 -51.84 4.08
C VAL A 12 -44.99 -50.74 3.03
N ALA A 13 -46.19 -50.32 2.63
CA ALA A 13 -46.52 -49.46 1.50
C ALA A 13 -46.32 -47.96 1.78
N LEU A 14 -46.21 -47.20 0.68
CA LEU A 14 -46.14 -45.74 0.61
C LEU A 14 -47.33 -45.05 1.32
N LEU A 15 -47.01 -44.03 2.12
CA LEU A 15 -47.91 -42.95 2.52
C LEU A 15 -47.27 -41.63 2.10
N VAL A 16 -47.90 -40.95 1.13
CA VAL A 16 -47.53 -39.60 0.70
C VAL A 16 -48.11 -38.61 1.71
N GLY A 17 -47.25 -38.02 2.54
CA GLY A 17 -47.61 -36.91 3.44
C GLY A 17 -47.25 -35.58 2.81
N VAL A 18 -48.25 -34.73 2.54
CA VAL A 18 -48.05 -33.33 2.15
C VAL A 18 -47.79 -32.52 3.42
N ALA A 19 -46.55 -32.08 3.62
CA ALA A 19 -46.21 -31.11 4.65
C ALA A 19 -46.46 -29.70 4.13
N ILE A 20 -47.51 -29.04 4.63
CA ILE A 20 -47.72 -27.61 4.44
C ILE A 20 -46.70 -26.89 5.33
N VAL A 21 -45.60 -26.45 4.73
CA VAL A 21 -44.67 -25.53 5.37
C VAL A 21 -45.34 -24.16 5.37
N THR A 22 -46.07 -23.84 6.44
CA THR A 22 -46.42 -22.45 6.75
C THR A 22 -45.12 -21.71 7.04
N GLY A 23 -44.57 -21.06 6.02
CA GLY A 23 -43.49 -20.11 6.15
C GLY A 23 -43.96 -18.97 7.06
N CYS A 24 -43.55 -19.02 8.32
CA CYS A 24 -43.53 -17.83 9.14
C CYS A 24 -42.42 -16.95 8.55
N GLY A 25 -42.80 -16.07 7.62
CA GLY A 25 -41.92 -15.06 7.11
C GLY A 25 -41.46 -14.21 8.29
N LEU A 26 -40.18 -14.35 8.66
CA LEU A 26 -39.46 -13.28 9.32
C LEU A 26 -39.49 -12.12 8.32
N VAL A 27 -40.48 -11.24 8.47
CA VAL A 27 -40.43 -9.92 7.86
C VAL A 27 -39.30 -9.22 8.60
N ALA A 28 -38.08 -9.35 8.08
CA ALA A 28 -37.05 -8.36 8.34
C ALA A 28 -37.70 -7.04 7.92
N ALA A 29 -37.98 -6.17 8.87
CA ALA A 29 -38.42 -4.82 8.60
C ALA A 29 -37.29 -4.15 7.80
N SER A 30 -37.41 -4.19 6.48
CA SER A 30 -36.55 -3.40 5.60
C SER A 30 -36.85 -1.95 5.97
N SER A 31 -35.86 -1.23 6.48
CA SER A 31 -35.90 0.23 6.57
C SER A 31 -36.39 0.77 5.21
N GLN A 32 -37.61 1.28 5.16
CA GLN A 32 -38.26 1.64 3.89
C GLN A 32 -37.71 2.99 3.42
N ARG A 33 -36.73 2.93 2.53
CA ARG A 33 -36.16 4.09 1.82
C ARG A 33 -37.26 4.94 1.18
N GLY A 34 -37.16 6.26 1.33
CA GLY A 34 -38.06 7.21 0.67
C GLY A 34 -39.47 7.24 1.25
N PHE A 35 -39.67 6.70 2.45
CA PHE A 35 -40.94 6.78 3.16
C PHE A 35 -41.19 8.20 3.68
N PHE A 36 -42.44 8.67 3.52
CA PHE A 36 -42.86 9.95 4.07
C PHE A 36 -42.81 9.91 5.60
N PHE A 37 -41.87 10.65 6.17
CA PHE A 37 -41.63 10.67 7.60
C PHE A 37 -42.61 11.58 8.34
N GLY A 38 -42.97 12.71 7.73
CA GLY A 38 -43.94 13.64 8.29
C GLY A 38 -43.83 15.06 7.73
N CYS A 39 -44.79 15.89 8.09
CA CYS A 39 -44.80 17.30 7.76
C CYS A 39 -44.23 18.18 8.87
N TYR A 40 -43.32 19.09 8.52
CA TYR A 40 -42.63 19.97 9.46
C TYR A 40 -42.72 21.42 9.02
N GLN A 41 -42.63 22.33 10.00
CA GLN A 41 -42.52 23.75 9.71
C GLN A 41 -41.29 24.02 8.84
N ARG A 42 -41.43 24.86 7.81
CA ARG A 42 -40.35 25.19 6.88
C ARG A 42 -39.16 25.81 7.62
N ASP A 43 -38.01 25.16 7.51
CA ASP A 43 -36.73 25.72 7.93
C ASP A 43 -36.27 26.78 6.90
N ARG A 44 -36.20 28.04 7.34
CA ARG A 44 -35.72 29.16 6.52
C ARG A 44 -34.22 29.38 6.64
N SER A 45 -33.57 28.71 7.58
CA SER A 45 -32.14 28.81 7.89
C SER A 45 -31.33 27.65 7.31
N GLY A 46 -31.99 26.55 6.96
CA GLY A 46 -31.29 25.38 6.46
C GLY A 46 -30.76 25.57 5.04
N GLN A 47 -29.72 24.80 4.75
CA GLN A 47 -28.97 24.90 3.52
C GLN A 47 -29.69 24.19 2.38
N LEU A 48 -29.88 24.90 1.26
CA LEU A 48 -30.35 24.31 0.01
C LEU A 48 -29.25 23.43 -0.56
N GLU A 49 -29.56 22.15 -0.81
CA GLU A 49 -28.60 21.20 -1.38
C GLU A 49 -28.76 21.12 -2.90
N ILE A 50 -29.98 20.87 -3.38
CA ILE A 50 -30.28 20.84 -4.82
C ILE A 50 -31.67 21.41 -5.12
N ILE A 51 -31.88 21.80 -6.39
CA ILE A 51 -33.20 22.12 -6.92
C ILE A 51 -33.66 20.95 -7.79
N THR A 52 -34.79 20.35 -7.46
CA THR A 52 -35.36 19.18 -8.14
C THR A 52 -36.88 19.16 -7.99
N ASP A 53 -37.60 18.84 -9.06
CA ASP A 53 -39.05 18.59 -9.03
C ASP A 53 -39.41 17.11 -8.85
N GLN A 54 -38.40 16.27 -8.64
CA GLN A 54 -38.50 14.83 -8.38
C GLN A 54 -38.12 14.54 -6.93
N TYR A 55 -39.06 13.97 -6.16
CA TYR A 55 -38.81 13.61 -4.75
C TYR A 55 -37.74 12.51 -4.64
N ASP A 56 -37.78 11.48 -5.50
CA ASP A 56 -36.82 10.37 -5.48
C ASP A 56 -35.38 10.86 -5.67
N ARG A 57 -35.19 11.89 -6.49
CA ARG A 57 -33.88 12.51 -6.72
C ARG A 57 -33.38 13.21 -5.48
N CYS A 58 -34.26 13.88 -4.73
CA CYS A 58 -33.90 14.50 -3.45
C CYS A 58 -33.50 13.43 -2.42
N VAL A 59 -34.34 12.40 -2.25
CA VAL A 59 -34.06 11.28 -1.33
C VAL A 59 -32.74 10.60 -1.67
N SER A 60 -32.54 10.21 -2.94
CA SER A 60 -31.33 9.54 -3.40
C SER A 60 -30.07 10.41 -3.26
N HIS A 61 -30.21 11.73 -3.46
CA HIS A 61 -29.11 12.67 -3.28
C HIS A 61 -28.70 12.77 -1.81
N CYS A 62 -29.66 12.93 -0.90
CA CYS A 62 -29.38 13.00 0.53
C CYS A 62 -28.80 11.69 1.07
N GLU A 63 -29.34 10.54 0.63
CA GLU A 63 -28.81 9.22 0.95
C GLU A 63 -27.35 9.05 0.52
N SER A 64 -27.03 9.39 -0.73
CA SER A 64 -25.68 9.26 -1.28
C SER A 64 -24.66 10.15 -0.57
N ASN A 65 -25.13 11.20 0.11
CA ASN A 65 -24.33 12.10 0.92
C ASN A 65 -24.43 11.80 2.43
N TYR A 66 -24.93 10.62 2.80
CA TYR A 66 -25.03 10.12 4.18
C TYR A 66 -25.90 11.00 5.10
N PHE A 67 -26.94 11.64 4.55
CA PHE A 67 -27.94 12.34 5.34
C PHE A 67 -29.11 11.43 5.67
N ARG A 68 -29.59 11.46 6.92
CA ARG A 68 -30.72 10.65 7.40
C ARG A 68 -32.07 11.06 6.79
N TYR A 69 -32.24 12.35 6.51
CA TYR A 69 -33.50 12.91 6.03
C TYR A 69 -33.30 13.73 4.76
N ALA A 70 -34.31 13.66 3.88
CA ALA A 70 -34.50 14.57 2.76
C ALA A 70 -35.74 15.42 3.02
N ALA A 71 -35.62 16.74 2.93
CA ALA A 71 -36.71 17.69 3.15
C ALA A 71 -37.02 18.45 1.86
N LEU A 72 -38.29 18.43 1.46
CA LEU A 72 -38.79 19.05 0.22
C LEU A 72 -39.69 20.24 0.52
N SER A 73 -39.42 21.37 -0.15
CA SER A 73 -40.28 22.55 -0.20
C SER A 73 -40.42 23.01 -1.65
N ASP A 74 -41.50 22.56 -2.31
CA ASP A 74 -41.68 22.63 -3.75
C ASP A 74 -40.50 21.97 -4.49
N THR A 75 -39.68 22.74 -5.20
CA THR A 75 -38.50 22.22 -5.89
C THR A 75 -37.22 22.29 -5.05
N GLN A 76 -37.28 22.81 -3.83
CA GLN A 76 -36.11 22.96 -2.97
C GLN A 76 -35.89 21.67 -2.17
N CYS A 77 -34.72 21.06 -2.32
CA CYS A 77 -34.30 19.89 -1.59
C CYS A 77 -33.22 20.26 -0.57
N MET A 78 -33.40 19.80 0.66
CA MET A 78 -32.46 19.98 1.76
C MET A 78 -32.15 18.63 2.38
N CYS A 79 -30.89 18.42 2.76
CA CYS A 79 -30.45 17.18 3.40
C CYS A 79 -30.08 17.45 4.85
N LEU A 80 -30.62 16.64 5.76
CA LEU A 80 -30.54 16.89 7.19
C LEU A 80 -30.28 15.58 7.92
N ASN A 81 -29.51 15.66 8.99
CA ASN A 81 -29.28 14.52 9.85
C ASN A 81 -30.15 14.53 11.12
N SER A 82 -30.59 15.72 11.53
CA SER A 82 -31.50 15.95 12.66
C SER A 82 -32.56 16.97 12.28
N ILE A 83 -33.78 16.76 12.78
CA ILE A 83 -34.91 17.66 12.54
C ILE A 83 -35.02 18.60 13.73
N ARG A 84 -34.83 19.90 13.48
CA ARG A 84 -34.89 20.95 14.51
C ARG A 84 -36.20 21.73 14.50
N THR A 85 -36.95 21.63 13.40
CA THR A 85 -38.24 22.30 13.24
C THR A 85 -39.35 21.51 13.89
N ARG A 86 -40.45 22.20 14.21
CA ARG A 86 -41.61 21.59 14.86
C ARG A 86 -42.41 20.76 13.86
N VAL A 87 -42.84 19.57 14.29
CA VAL A 87 -43.84 18.77 13.57
C VAL A 87 -45.18 19.51 13.49
N ILE A 88 -45.82 19.48 12.33
CA ILE A 88 -47.14 20.06 12.07
C ILE A 88 -48.05 18.99 11.47
N GLU A 89 -49.32 19.32 11.22
CA GLU A 89 -50.26 18.36 10.64
C GLU A 89 -49.89 18.06 9.18
N ASP A 90 -49.99 16.79 8.78
CA ASP A 90 -49.61 16.34 7.42
C ASP A 90 -50.39 17.05 6.31
N LYS A 91 -51.60 17.52 6.60
CA LYS A 91 -52.42 18.31 5.67
C LYS A 91 -51.78 19.64 5.25
N GLU A 92 -50.83 20.15 6.04
CA GLU A 92 -50.10 21.39 5.72
C GLU A 92 -49.02 21.14 4.64
N CYS A 93 -48.68 19.88 4.38
CA CYS A 93 -47.85 19.44 3.26
C CYS A 93 -48.73 18.95 2.10
N ASP A 94 -49.60 19.83 1.60
CA ASP A 94 -50.61 19.52 0.58
C ASP A 94 -50.08 19.59 -0.87
N LEU A 95 -48.88 20.13 -1.09
CA LEU A 95 -48.31 20.25 -2.43
C LEU A 95 -47.93 18.87 -2.96
N ARG A 96 -48.59 18.44 -4.03
CA ARG A 96 -48.26 17.17 -4.70
C ARG A 96 -47.02 17.31 -5.57
N CYS A 97 -46.14 16.30 -5.50
CA CYS A 97 -44.95 16.27 -6.34
C CYS A 97 -45.34 16.11 -7.82
N ARG A 98 -44.73 16.92 -8.70
CA ARG A 98 -45.13 17.01 -10.12
C ARG A 98 -45.02 15.67 -10.87
N GLN A 99 -43.91 14.98 -10.66
CA GLN A 99 -43.63 13.71 -11.35
C GLN A 99 -44.21 12.49 -10.61
N ASN A 100 -44.54 12.64 -9.32
CA ASN A 100 -44.99 11.57 -8.44
C ASN A 100 -46.15 12.06 -7.55
N PRO A 101 -47.38 12.16 -8.10
CA PRO A 101 -48.51 12.80 -7.42
C PRO A 101 -48.95 12.14 -6.10
N ASP A 102 -48.58 10.88 -5.89
CA ASP A 102 -48.86 10.15 -4.65
C ASP A 102 -48.05 10.70 -3.46
N GLN A 103 -46.95 11.40 -3.74
CA GLN A 103 -46.06 12.00 -2.74
C GLN A 103 -46.30 13.50 -2.56
N THR A 104 -45.84 14.01 -1.42
CA THR A 104 -45.96 15.41 -1.05
C THR A 104 -44.60 16.10 -1.13
N CYS A 105 -44.55 17.26 -1.76
CA CYS A 105 -43.33 18.06 -1.93
C CYS A 105 -43.39 19.33 -1.06
N GLY A 106 -43.92 19.21 0.16
CA GLY A 106 -44.06 20.31 1.12
C GLY A 106 -45.38 21.06 1.02
N GLY A 107 -45.37 22.33 1.43
CA GLY A 107 -46.53 23.23 1.40
C GLY A 107 -46.11 24.69 1.57
N ALA A 108 -47.06 25.61 1.63
CA ALA A 108 -46.78 27.06 1.61
C ALA A 108 -45.76 27.52 2.69
N ASN A 109 -45.87 26.97 3.89
CA ASN A 109 -44.91 27.19 5.00
C ASN A 109 -44.45 25.88 5.65
N ALA A 110 -44.47 24.80 4.86
CA ALA A 110 -44.24 23.45 5.33
C ALA A 110 -43.22 22.71 4.45
N GLN A 111 -42.54 21.73 5.04
CA GLN A 111 -41.60 20.84 4.39
C GLN A 111 -42.02 19.39 4.63
N SER A 112 -42.06 18.62 3.53
CA SER A 112 -42.25 17.17 3.60
C SER A 112 -40.90 16.53 3.86
N PHE A 113 -40.80 15.77 4.95
CA PHE A 113 -39.59 15.03 5.31
C PHE A 113 -39.72 13.58 4.89
N TYR A 114 -38.61 13.02 4.41
CA TYR A 114 -38.49 11.65 3.95
C TYR A 114 -37.28 11.00 4.60
N GLU A 115 -37.42 9.78 5.10
CA GLU A 115 -36.27 9.00 5.56
C GLU A 115 -35.50 8.43 4.36
N THR A 116 -34.20 8.62 4.36
CA THR A 116 -33.31 8.10 3.32
C THR A 116 -32.92 6.64 3.54
N GLY A 117 -33.11 6.14 4.77
CA GLY A 117 -32.63 4.83 5.20
C GLY A 117 -31.17 4.83 5.69
N VAL A 118 -30.50 5.99 5.73
CA VAL A 118 -29.14 6.10 6.27
C VAL A 118 -29.16 5.97 7.79
N GLU A 119 -28.63 4.87 8.31
CA GLU A 119 -28.50 4.61 9.76
C GLU A 119 -27.04 4.64 10.26
N VAL A 120 -26.11 5.11 9.44
CA VAL A 120 -24.66 5.19 9.74
C VAL A 120 -24.16 6.62 9.60
N ALA A 121 -23.05 6.96 10.27
CA ALA A 121 -22.45 8.28 10.16
C ALA A 121 -21.88 8.55 8.76
N GLY A 122 -21.84 9.82 8.37
CA GLY A 122 -21.20 10.27 7.13
C GLY A 122 -19.67 10.28 7.21
N PRO A 123 -18.98 10.57 6.09
CA PRO A 123 -17.52 10.51 6.02
C PRO A 123 -16.85 11.59 6.89
N VAL A 124 -15.60 11.33 7.27
CA VAL A 124 -14.74 12.34 7.87
C VAL A 124 -14.48 13.49 6.90
N LYS A 125 -14.21 14.68 7.43
CA LYS A 125 -13.93 15.89 6.65
C LYS A 125 -12.45 16.23 6.71
N ASN A 126 -11.97 17.01 5.73
CA ASN A 126 -10.60 17.55 5.72
C ASN A 126 -9.52 16.48 5.98
N LEU A 127 -9.63 15.31 5.35
CA LEU A 127 -8.58 14.29 5.45
C LEU A 127 -7.32 14.77 4.72
N HIS A 128 -6.19 14.86 5.42
CA HIS A 128 -4.93 15.38 4.87
C HIS A 128 -3.72 14.76 5.58
N LEU A 129 -2.54 14.93 4.97
CA LEU A 129 -1.25 14.60 5.57
C LEU A 129 -0.79 15.71 6.51
N THR A 130 -0.20 15.37 7.64
CA THR A 130 0.24 16.37 8.64
C THR A 130 1.74 16.64 8.64
N ASP A 131 2.55 15.66 8.26
CA ASP A 131 4.00 15.73 8.25
C ASP A 131 4.54 15.24 6.89
N LYS A 132 5.83 15.49 6.66
CA LYS A 132 6.56 14.83 5.58
C LYS A 132 6.57 13.32 5.81
N GLU A 133 6.36 12.56 4.74
CA GLU A 133 6.37 11.12 4.76
C GLU A 133 7.74 10.57 5.18
N SER A 134 7.74 9.44 5.88
CA SER A 134 8.97 8.73 6.28
C SER A 134 9.12 7.43 5.47
N GLU A 135 10.19 6.68 5.73
CA GLU A 135 10.42 5.38 5.08
C GLU A 135 9.31 4.38 5.41
N ASN A 136 8.81 4.38 6.65
CA ASN A 136 7.91 3.33 7.16
C ASN A 136 6.63 3.87 7.81
N THR A 137 6.43 5.20 7.81
CA THR A 137 5.27 5.82 8.45
C THR A 137 4.65 6.93 7.61
N ILE A 138 3.33 7.08 7.73
CA ILE A 138 2.56 8.18 7.14
C ILE A 138 1.61 8.72 8.22
N LYS A 139 1.59 10.03 8.40
CA LYS A 139 0.73 10.70 9.38
C LYS A 139 -0.41 11.43 8.69
N ILE A 140 -1.62 11.15 9.14
CA ILE A 140 -2.87 11.72 8.64
C ILE A 140 -3.62 12.44 9.75
N ALA A 141 -4.41 13.45 9.37
CA ALA A 141 -5.40 14.07 10.23
C ALA A 141 -6.69 14.34 9.48
N TRP A 142 -7.78 14.42 10.24
CA TRP A 142 -9.13 14.66 9.73
C TRP A 142 -9.96 15.42 10.76
N SER A 143 -11.15 15.85 10.35
CA SER A 143 -12.19 16.39 11.21
C SER A 143 -13.35 15.41 11.29
N ALA A 144 -13.98 15.31 12.46
CA ALA A 144 -15.18 14.50 12.62
C ALA A 144 -16.28 14.94 11.63
N PRO A 145 -17.20 14.02 11.25
CA PRO A 145 -18.41 14.40 10.52
C PRO A 145 -19.22 15.44 11.30
N ALA A 146 -20.20 16.06 10.63
CA ALA A 146 -21.11 16.98 11.34
C ALA A 146 -21.81 16.26 12.50
N LEU A 147 -21.88 16.91 13.67
CA LEU A 147 -22.49 16.37 14.90
C LEU A 147 -24.01 16.17 14.81
N ASP A 148 -24.62 16.50 13.67
CA ASP A 148 -26.06 16.57 13.52
C ASP A 148 -26.72 15.22 13.19
N GLY A 149 -25.97 14.11 13.17
CA GLY A 149 -26.44 12.77 12.76
C GLY A 149 -26.10 11.60 13.66
N VAL A 150 -25.85 10.45 13.02
CA VAL A 150 -25.59 9.19 13.72
C VAL A 150 -24.28 9.28 14.51
N PRO A 151 -24.25 8.94 15.81
CA PRO A 151 -23.03 8.99 16.59
C PRO A 151 -21.91 8.12 16.00
N VAL A 152 -20.70 8.69 15.95
CA VAL A 152 -19.48 7.97 15.62
C VAL A 152 -18.94 7.31 16.90
N LEU A 153 -18.74 6.00 16.87
CA LEU A 153 -18.17 5.20 17.95
C LEU A 153 -16.65 5.04 17.82
N SER A 154 -16.17 4.86 16.60
CA SER A 154 -14.76 4.74 16.25
C SER A 154 -14.51 5.12 14.80
N TYR A 155 -13.23 5.24 14.42
CA TYR A 155 -12.80 5.32 13.03
C TYR A 155 -12.02 4.07 12.65
N GLU A 156 -12.23 3.58 11.44
CA GLU A 156 -11.47 2.50 10.82
C GLU A 156 -10.57 3.10 9.73
N ILE A 157 -9.26 2.96 9.91
CA ILE A 157 -8.24 3.41 8.96
C ILE A 157 -7.78 2.21 8.16
N GLY A 158 -7.74 2.32 6.83
CA GLY A 158 -7.21 1.30 5.93
C GLY A 158 -6.05 1.84 5.11
N ALA A 159 -5.08 0.98 4.80
CA ALA A 159 -4.01 1.28 3.86
C ALA A 159 -3.84 0.13 2.87
N GLN A 160 -4.04 0.41 1.59
CA GLN A 160 -3.87 -0.54 0.51
C GLN A 160 -2.75 -0.07 -0.43
N ALA A 161 -1.76 -0.94 -0.66
CA ALA A 161 -0.69 -0.64 -1.61
C ALA A 161 -1.26 -0.55 -3.05
N LEU A 162 -0.97 0.57 -3.72
CA LEU A 162 -1.31 0.81 -5.12
C LEU A 162 -0.13 0.53 -6.06
N ALA A 163 1.08 0.80 -5.60
CA ALA A 163 2.33 0.52 -6.33
C ALA A 163 3.49 0.38 -5.34
N THR A 164 4.34 -0.61 -5.54
CA THR A 164 5.51 -0.90 -4.67
C THR A 164 6.67 -1.42 -5.50
N TYR A 165 7.88 -1.30 -4.96
CA TYR A 165 9.09 -1.95 -5.48
C TYR A 165 9.34 -3.32 -4.84
N ALA A 166 8.62 -3.66 -3.77
CA ALA A 166 8.72 -4.95 -3.11
C ALA A 166 8.40 -6.10 -4.07
N SER A 167 9.29 -7.09 -4.09
CA SER A 167 9.16 -8.35 -4.84
C SER A 167 8.07 -9.26 -4.27
N TYR A 168 7.70 -9.06 -3.00
CA TYR A 168 6.67 -9.81 -2.30
C TYR A 168 5.32 -9.07 -2.28
N ARG A 169 4.24 -9.85 -2.10
CA ARG A 169 2.88 -9.31 -2.04
C ARG A 169 2.62 -8.59 -0.73
N LEU A 170 2.17 -7.34 -0.82
CA LEU A 170 1.70 -6.56 0.33
C LEU A 170 0.20 -6.81 0.57
N TYR A 171 -0.16 -7.06 1.83
CA TYR A 171 -1.55 -7.19 2.26
C TYR A 171 -2.09 -5.86 2.78
N PRO A 172 -3.40 -5.56 2.58
CA PRO A 172 -4.00 -4.37 3.16
C PRO A 172 -3.86 -4.36 4.69
N MET A 173 -3.58 -3.18 5.24
CA MET A 173 -3.48 -2.97 6.67
C MET A 173 -4.70 -2.18 7.16
N SER A 174 -5.12 -2.44 8.39
CA SER A 174 -6.26 -1.77 9.01
C SER A 174 -6.01 -1.46 10.48
N TRP A 175 -6.50 -0.32 10.94
CA TRP A 175 -6.43 0.12 12.33
C TRP A 175 -7.78 0.67 12.77
N THR A 176 -8.09 0.54 14.06
CA THR A 176 -9.29 1.12 14.66
C THR A 176 -8.90 2.06 15.78
N VAL A 177 -9.44 3.28 15.76
CA VAL A 177 -9.18 4.31 16.78
C VAL A 177 -10.46 4.85 17.36
N HIS A 178 -10.38 5.42 18.56
CA HIS A 178 -11.55 5.98 19.26
C HIS A 178 -12.11 7.22 18.55
N ASN A 179 -13.39 7.51 18.79
CA ASN A 179 -14.10 8.64 18.16
C ASN A 179 -13.55 10.04 18.47
N ASN A 180 -12.77 10.20 19.55
CA ASN A 180 -12.09 11.45 19.89
C ASN A 180 -10.75 11.64 19.16
N THR A 181 -10.30 10.63 18.39
CA THR A 181 -9.05 10.68 17.63
C THR A 181 -9.28 11.41 16.31
N ILE A 182 -8.47 12.43 16.04
CA ILE A 182 -8.54 13.26 14.83
C ILE A 182 -7.24 13.23 14.00
N ALA A 183 -6.24 12.48 14.46
CA ALA A 183 -4.99 12.26 13.78
C ALA A 183 -4.42 10.88 14.11
N PHE A 184 -3.69 10.28 13.18
CA PHE A 184 -3.12 8.95 13.34
C PHE A 184 -1.82 8.79 12.54
N GLU A 185 -0.87 8.06 13.12
CA GLU A 185 0.38 7.66 12.46
C GLU A 185 0.28 6.19 12.05
N LEU A 186 0.16 5.95 10.74
CA LEU A 186 0.26 4.63 10.17
C LEU A 186 1.72 4.21 10.24
N SER A 187 2.00 3.08 10.89
CA SER A 187 3.35 2.53 11.05
C SER A 187 3.50 1.17 10.36
N ASN A 188 4.75 0.71 10.23
CA ASN A 188 5.11 -0.55 9.56
C ASN A 188 4.69 -0.59 8.08
N LEU A 189 4.68 0.57 7.43
CA LEU A 189 4.51 0.66 5.98
C LEU A 189 5.81 0.23 5.28
N THR A 190 5.68 -0.28 4.06
CA THR A 190 6.82 -0.67 3.21
C THR A 190 7.42 0.58 2.57
N PRO A 191 8.76 0.75 2.55
CA PRO A 191 9.40 1.87 1.86
C PRO A 191 9.09 1.94 0.37
N GLY A 192 9.22 3.14 -0.19
CA GLY A 192 9.05 3.41 -1.62
C GLY A 192 7.66 3.02 -2.17
N THR A 193 6.66 2.86 -1.31
CA THR A 193 5.36 2.29 -1.66
C THR A 193 4.28 3.36 -1.62
N ARG A 194 3.47 3.41 -2.68
CA ARG A 194 2.32 4.32 -2.78
C ARG A 194 1.07 3.61 -2.26
N TYR A 195 0.40 4.22 -1.29
CA TYR A 195 -0.78 3.69 -0.63
C TYR A 195 -2.04 4.51 -0.94
N ASN A 196 -3.17 3.83 -1.07
CA ASN A 196 -4.49 4.42 -0.86
C ASN A 196 -4.83 4.29 0.62
N ILE A 197 -5.03 5.42 1.30
CA ILE A 197 -5.34 5.48 2.72
C ILE A 197 -6.80 5.89 2.86
N THR A 198 -7.59 5.07 3.54
CA THR A 198 -9.02 5.30 3.77
C THR A 198 -9.27 5.56 5.25
N VAL A 199 -10.20 6.46 5.57
CA VAL A 199 -10.73 6.65 6.93
C VAL A 199 -12.25 6.56 6.85
N SER A 200 -12.80 5.54 7.49
CA SER A 200 -14.23 5.27 7.56
C SER A 200 -14.74 5.52 8.98
N THR A 201 -15.94 6.07 9.10
CA THR A 201 -16.61 6.16 10.41
C THR A 201 -17.26 4.84 10.77
N VAL A 202 -17.33 4.50 12.06
CA VAL A 202 -18.06 3.33 12.55
C VAL A 202 -19.14 3.79 13.52
N SER A 203 -20.37 3.33 13.29
CA SER A 203 -21.55 3.58 14.13
C SER A 203 -22.12 2.24 14.62
N GLU A 204 -23.15 2.27 15.48
CA GLU A 204 -23.79 1.05 16.00
C GLU A 204 -24.28 0.10 14.90
N LYS A 205 -24.76 0.66 13.78
CA LYS A 205 -25.27 -0.09 12.63
C LYS A 205 -24.18 -0.59 11.68
N GLY A 206 -22.91 -0.28 11.95
CA GLY A 206 -21.76 -0.70 11.15
C GLY A 206 -20.96 0.46 10.57
N THR A 207 -20.18 0.16 9.53
CA THR A 207 -19.30 1.11 8.86
C THR A 207 -20.12 2.10 8.02
N GLY A 208 -19.84 3.38 8.24
CA GLY A 208 -20.47 4.52 7.57
C GLY A 208 -19.64 5.08 6.42
N GLY A 209 -19.68 6.39 6.27
CA GLY A 209 -18.99 7.09 5.18
C GLY A 209 -17.48 6.97 5.27
N MET A 210 -16.86 6.94 4.09
CA MET A 210 -15.41 6.81 3.90
C MET A 210 -14.86 8.03 3.16
N GLN A 211 -13.71 8.51 3.61
CA GLN A 211 -12.88 9.44 2.88
C GLN A 211 -11.52 8.81 2.60
N TRP A 212 -10.85 9.19 1.52
CA TRP A 212 -9.55 8.65 1.16
C TRP A 212 -8.57 9.71 0.68
N LEU A 213 -7.28 9.39 0.76
CA LEU A 213 -6.20 10.11 0.09
C LEU A 213 -5.13 9.12 -0.38
N THR A 214 -4.24 9.58 -1.25
CA THR A 214 -3.07 8.81 -1.69
C THR A 214 -1.80 9.45 -1.13
N ALA A 215 -0.88 8.62 -0.63
CA ALA A 215 0.42 9.06 -0.12
C ALA A 215 1.49 8.01 -0.44
N GLN A 216 2.76 8.41 -0.45
CA GLN A 216 3.88 7.53 -0.77
C GLN A 216 4.97 7.63 0.30
N THR A 217 5.40 6.49 0.84
CA THR A 217 6.54 6.42 1.75
C THR A 217 7.84 6.78 1.03
N GLU A 218 8.80 7.35 1.76
CA GLU A 218 10.15 7.55 1.24
C GLU A 218 10.81 6.20 0.93
N ILE A 219 11.82 6.21 0.06
CA ILE A 219 12.62 5.00 -0.20
C ILE A 219 13.50 4.65 1.00
N GLY A 220 13.67 3.36 1.25
CA GLY A 220 14.49 2.84 2.33
C GLY A 220 15.90 2.49 1.87
N LYS A 221 16.75 2.06 2.82
CA LYS A 221 18.03 1.42 2.49
C LYS A 221 17.76 0.23 1.57
N PRO A 222 18.46 0.09 0.43
CA PRO A 222 18.23 -1.03 -0.48
C PRO A 222 18.31 -2.38 0.23
N ASP A 223 17.34 -3.25 -0.03
CA ASP A 223 17.24 -4.58 0.57
C ASP A 223 16.57 -5.52 -0.45
N PRO A 224 17.01 -6.77 -0.62
CA PRO A 224 18.11 -7.43 0.09
C PRO A 224 19.50 -6.84 -0.21
N GLU A 225 20.51 -7.32 0.50
CA GLU A 225 21.90 -7.02 0.17
C GLU A 225 22.24 -7.53 -1.23
N PRO A 226 22.97 -6.74 -2.06
CA PRO A 226 23.46 -7.27 -3.32
C PRO A 226 24.48 -8.39 -3.09
N GLU A 227 24.49 -9.35 -4.02
CA GLU A 227 25.53 -10.37 -4.09
C GLU A 227 26.90 -9.77 -4.43
N GLU A 228 27.96 -10.45 -4.00
CA GLU A 228 29.32 -10.11 -4.42
C GLU A 228 29.52 -10.35 -5.93
N PRO A 229 30.40 -9.59 -6.60
CA PRO A 229 30.68 -9.81 -8.01
C PRO A 229 31.54 -11.07 -8.20
N LEU A 230 31.29 -11.81 -9.28
CA LEU A 230 32.11 -12.95 -9.66
C LEU A 230 33.39 -12.46 -10.34
N ILE A 231 34.55 -12.88 -9.82
CA ILE A 231 35.84 -12.58 -10.44
C ILE A 231 36.11 -13.61 -11.52
N LEU A 232 36.04 -13.18 -12.78
CA LEU A 232 36.23 -14.07 -13.93
C LEU A 232 37.72 -14.24 -14.26
N ARG A 233 38.48 -13.15 -14.22
CA ARG A 233 39.91 -13.16 -14.54
C ARG A 233 40.65 -11.97 -13.96
N ARG A 234 41.85 -12.22 -13.43
CA ARG A 234 42.81 -11.18 -13.02
C ARG A 234 43.92 -11.05 -14.07
N LEU A 235 44.20 -9.83 -14.50
CA LEU A 235 45.27 -9.46 -15.44
C LEU A 235 46.27 -8.53 -14.75
N ASP A 236 47.38 -8.20 -15.42
CA ASP A 236 48.46 -7.38 -14.84
C ASP A 236 48.00 -6.02 -14.30
N SER A 237 46.97 -5.43 -14.91
CA SER A 237 46.45 -4.10 -14.54
C SER A 237 44.92 -3.97 -14.51
N THR A 238 44.21 -5.06 -14.79
CA THR A 238 42.74 -5.07 -14.86
C THR A 238 42.16 -6.33 -14.26
N ILE A 239 40.91 -6.27 -13.83
CA ILE A 239 40.16 -7.41 -13.32
C ILE A 239 38.81 -7.45 -14.04
N GLN A 240 38.52 -8.57 -14.69
CA GLN A 240 37.22 -8.80 -15.31
C GLN A 240 36.29 -9.42 -14.27
N ILE A 241 35.16 -8.77 -14.05
CA ILE A 241 34.12 -9.20 -13.11
C ILE A 241 32.78 -9.32 -13.82
N GLU A 242 31.94 -10.20 -13.28
CA GLU A 242 30.52 -10.27 -13.60
C GLU A 242 29.71 -9.82 -12.39
N ILE A 243 28.83 -8.84 -12.59
CA ILE A 243 27.97 -8.28 -11.56
C ILE A 243 26.59 -8.95 -11.69
N PRO A 244 26.15 -9.74 -10.71
CA PRO A 244 24.80 -10.32 -10.70
C PRO A 244 23.75 -9.22 -10.58
N LYS A 245 22.58 -9.45 -11.18
CA LYS A 245 21.41 -8.56 -11.01
C LYS A 245 20.85 -8.68 -9.59
N ALA A 246 20.84 -7.55 -8.89
CA ALA A 246 20.20 -7.39 -7.60
C ALA A 246 18.72 -7.01 -7.72
N THR A 247 18.01 -7.19 -6.61
CA THR A 247 16.66 -6.67 -6.38
C THR A 247 16.69 -5.59 -5.29
N ASN A 248 15.64 -4.77 -5.22
CA ASN A 248 15.49 -3.77 -4.18
C ASN A 248 14.01 -3.60 -3.83
N ASP A 249 13.62 -4.15 -2.69
CA ASP A 249 12.25 -4.10 -2.19
C ASP A 249 11.89 -2.73 -1.58
N ASN A 250 12.90 -1.89 -1.31
CA ASN A 250 12.75 -0.61 -0.63
C ASN A 250 12.82 0.61 -1.57
N GLY A 251 12.93 0.40 -2.89
CA GLY A 251 12.97 1.48 -3.88
C GLY A 251 13.46 1.04 -5.26
N PRO A 252 13.61 1.98 -6.21
CA PRO A 252 14.18 1.66 -7.51
C PRO A 252 15.67 1.28 -7.41
N ILE A 253 16.19 0.60 -8.43
CA ILE A 253 17.64 0.46 -8.64
C ILE A 253 18.03 1.41 -9.76
N ASN A 254 18.82 2.43 -9.45
CA ASN A 254 19.27 3.40 -10.45
C ASN A 254 20.66 3.04 -10.99
N TYR A 255 21.59 2.67 -10.10
CA TYR A 255 22.96 2.33 -10.49
C TYR A 255 23.54 1.21 -9.61
N TYR A 256 24.42 0.42 -10.21
CA TYR A 256 25.37 -0.44 -9.53
C TYR A 256 26.67 0.35 -9.39
N ARG A 257 27.11 0.55 -8.16
CA ARG A 257 28.33 1.27 -7.84
C ARG A 257 29.44 0.27 -7.56
N VAL A 258 30.50 0.32 -8.35
CA VAL A 258 31.67 -0.55 -8.19
C VAL A 258 32.69 0.15 -7.30
N VAL A 259 33.05 -0.49 -6.19
CA VAL A 259 34.04 0.03 -5.23
C VAL A 259 35.23 -0.92 -5.20
N VAL A 260 36.43 -0.37 -5.32
CA VAL A 260 37.68 -1.11 -5.21
C VAL A 260 38.29 -0.82 -3.86
N HIS A 261 38.68 -1.88 -3.14
CA HIS A 261 39.35 -1.80 -1.84
C HIS A 261 40.75 -2.38 -1.99
N TYR A 262 41.77 -1.60 -1.67
CA TYR A 262 43.14 -2.09 -1.50
C TYR A 262 43.26 -2.79 -0.15
N VAL A 263 43.64 -4.06 -0.18
CA VAL A 263 43.87 -4.85 1.01
C VAL A 263 45.32 -4.63 1.44
N ASN A 264 45.49 -4.25 2.71
CA ASN A 264 46.80 -4.21 3.36
C ASN A 264 46.70 -5.05 4.64
N ASP A 265 47.45 -6.15 4.69
CA ASP A 265 47.42 -7.10 5.82
C ASP A 265 47.80 -6.44 7.16
N ASP A 266 48.51 -5.30 7.12
CA ASP A 266 48.97 -4.56 8.29
C ASP A 266 47.94 -3.53 8.84
N LEU A 267 46.93 -3.17 8.05
CA LEU A 267 45.94 -2.12 8.36
C LEU A 267 44.55 -2.56 7.96
N VAL A 268 43.84 -3.25 8.88
CA VAL A 268 42.41 -3.55 8.71
C VAL A 268 41.60 -2.28 9.00
N GLN A 269 41.58 -1.35 8.06
CA GLN A 269 40.61 -0.26 8.11
C GLN A 269 39.25 -0.82 7.68
N GLN A 270 38.31 -0.89 8.62
CA GLN A 270 36.93 -1.29 8.33
C GLN A 270 36.34 -0.34 7.26
N PHE A 271 35.60 -0.90 6.30
CA PHE A 271 34.93 -0.11 5.28
C PHE A 271 33.96 0.88 5.94
N ASP A 272 34.22 2.17 5.74
CA ASP A 272 33.40 3.27 6.23
C ASP A 272 32.83 4.01 5.03
N GLU A 273 31.53 3.83 4.81
CA GLU A 273 30.80 4.44 3.70
C GLU A 273 30.91 5.97 3.69
N THR A 274 31.17 6.61 4.84
CA THR A 274 31.28 8.08 4.94
C THR A 274 32.59 8.61 4.35
N LEU A 275 33.62 7.77 4.27
CA LEU A 275 34.92 8.10 3.68
C LEU A 275 34.99 7.76 2.19
N LEU A 276 34.03 7.01 1.67
CA LEU A 276 34.00 6.57 0.29
C LEU A 276 33.86 7.76 -0.68
N ASP A 277 34.79 7.86 -1.63
CA ASP A 277 34.90 8.99 -2.54
C ASP A 277 35.49 8.55 -3.90
N THR A 278 35.70 9.52 -4.79
CA THR A 278 36.45 9.34 -6.05
C THR A 278 37.90 8.91 -5.79
N PHE A 279 38.51 8.19 -6.75
CA PHE A 279 39.90 7.75 -6.66
C PHE A 279 40.89 8.84 -6.22
N GLN A 280 40.80 10.03 -6.84
CA GLN A 280 41.70 11.14 -6.54
C GLN A 280 41.57 11.59 -5.08
N ARG A 281 40.35 11.76 -4.58
CA ARG A 281 40.10 12.21 -3.21
C ARG A 281 40.44 11.13 -2.19
N SER A 282 40.15 9.86 -2.48
CA SER A 282 40.58 8.75 -1.62
C SER A 282 42.10 8.71 -1.49
N LYS A 283 42.84 8.89 -2.59
CA LYS A 283 44.30 8.96 -2.59
C LYS A 283 44.83 10.14 -1.77
N GLU A 284 44.25 11.33 -1.92
CA GLU A 284 44.62 12.52 -1.13
C GLU A 284 44.38 12.33 0.37
N LYS A 285 43.28 11.65 0.73
CA LYS A 285 42.90 11.36 2.12
C LYS A 285 43.59 10.12 2.71
N GLY A 286 44.31 9.34 1.90
CA GLY A 286 44.91 8.07 2.31
C GLY A 286 43.90 6.96 2.60
N VAL A 287 42.69 7.02 2.03
CA VAL A 287 41.63 6.02 2.21
C VAL A 287 41.88 4.86 1.24
N PRO A 288 41.88 3.59 1.69
CA PRO A 288 42.27 2.44 0.87
C PRO A 288 41.17 1.97 -0.09
N TYR A 289 40.04 2.67 -0.21
CA TYR A 289 38.95 2.34 -1.12
C TYR A 289 38.43 3.55 -1.87
N TYR A 290 37.90 3.31 -3.07
CA TYR A 290 37.37 4.35 -3.93
C TYR A 290 36.26 3.82 -4.84
N ILE A 291 35.40 4.74 -5.29
CA ILE A 291 34.38 4.46 -6.30
C ILE A 291 35.06 4.42 -7.67
N ALA A 292 35.05 3.24 -8.30
CA ALA A 292 35.61 3.01 -9.63
C ALA A 292 34.60 3.32 -10.74
N ALA A 293 33.31 3.03 -10.52
CA ALA A 293 32.28 3.21 -11.53
C ALA A 293 30.88 3.30 -10.92
N GLU A 294 29.98 3.89 -11.70
CA GLU A 294 28.54 3.66 -11.61
C GLU A 294 28.02 3.21 -12.97
N VAL A 295 27.34 2.07 -12.98
CA VAL A 295 26.85 1.42 -14.20
C VAL A 295 25.38 1.03 -14.05
N THR A 296 24.67 0.94 -15.17
CA THR A 296 23.27 0.49 -15.22
C THR A 296 23.21 -0.98 -15.66
N MET A 297 22.22 -1.72 -15.17
CA MET A 297 22.02 -3.12 -15.55
C MET A 297 21.08 -3.22 -16.74
N GLU A 298 21.52 -3.86 -17.83
CA GLU A 298 20.71 -4.04 -19.06
C GLU A 298 20.18 -5.48 -19.23
N GLY A 299 20.75 -6.46 -18.51
CA GLY A 299 20.39 -7.87 -18.59
C GLY A 299 20.25 -8.52 -17.21
N ASP A 300 20.51 -9.81 -17.13
CA ASP A 300 20.51 -10.58 -15.86
C ASP A 300 21.87 -10.57 -15.17
N SER A 301 22.92 -10.19 -15.89
CA SER A 301 24.23 -9.87 -15.34
C SER A 301 24.94 -8.82 -16.19
N LEU A 302 26.00 -8.22 -15.64
CA LEU A 302 26.82 -7.23 -16.32
C LEU A 302 28.31 -7.58 -16.22
N LEU A 303 28.96 -7.75 -17.37
CA LEU A 303 30.41 -7.85 -17.46
C LEU A 303 31.04 -6.46 -17.32
N PHE A 304 31.95 -6.29 -16.36
CA PHE A 304 32.66 -5.04 -16.11
C PHE A 304 34.17 -5.28 -16.00
N THR A 305 34.97 -4.31 -16.45
CA THR A 305 36.44 -4.37 -16.33
C THR A 305 36.90 -3.31 -15.34
N VAL A 306 37.30 -3.74 -14.16
CA VAL A 306 37.95 -2.88 -13.16
C VAL A 306 39.37 -2.58 -13.62
N GLY A 307 39.77 -1.31 -13.55
CA GLY A 307 41.07 -0.81 -13.97
C GLY A 307 41.23 -0.46 -15.45
N ASP A 308 40.13 -0.30 -16.19
CA ASP A 308 40.17 -0.05 -17.64
C ASP A 308 40.70 1.34 -18.05
N GLY A 309 41.00 2.20 -17.08
CA GLY A 309 41.53 3.55 -17.30
C GLY A 309 40.50 4.53 -17.88
N LYS A 310 39.21 4.21 -17.80
CA LYS A 310 38.12 5.05 -18.33
C LYS A 310 37.31 5.72 -17.23
N TYR A 311 36.50 6.69 -17.65
CA TYR A 311 35.46 7.27 -16.80
C TYR A 311 34.14 6.52 -17.01
N HIS A 312 33.52 6.13 -15.91
CA HIS A 312 32.19 5.56 -15.86
C HIS A 312 31.30 6.50 -15.05
N ARG A 313 30.52 7.31 -15.76
CA ARG A 313 29.87 8.55 -15.25
C ARG A 313 30.93 9.53 -14.73
N GLN A 314 30.84 9.97 -13.48
CA GLN A 314 31.83 10.88 -12.88
C GLN A 314 33.05 10.18 -12.25
N PHE A 315 33.12 8.85 -12.28
CA PHE A 315 34.14 8.08 -11.58
C PHE A 315 35.22 7.59 -12.53
N PHE A 316 36.48 7.88 -12.20
CA PHE A 316 37.64 7.35 -12.91
C PHE A 316 37.99 5.97 -12.38
N ASN A 317 38.16 5.00 -13.28
CA ASN A 317 38.52 3.62 -12.99
C ASN A 317 40.01 3.37 -13.31
N PRO A 318 40.95 3.75 -12.42
CA PRO A 318 42.38 3.71 -12.69
C PRO A 318 42.90 2.27 -12.82
N PRO A 319 43.92 2.02 -13.66
CA PRO A 319 44.57 0.72 -13.74
C PRO A 319 45.02 0.20 -12.37
N ILE A 320 44.76 -1.08 -12.11
CA ILE A 320 45.18 -1.73 -10.87
C ILE A 320 46.70 -1.87 -10.88
N PRO A 321 47.42 -1.41 -9.83
CA PRO A 321 48.86 -1.58 -9.78
C PRO A 321 49.28 -3.05 -9.82
N PRO A 322 50.36 -3.40 -10.53
CA PRO A 322 50.86 -4.77 -10.55
C PRO A 322 51.10 -5.29 -9.12
N ARG A 323 50.62 -6.51 -8.83
CA ARG A 323 50.70 -7.17 -7.51
C ARG A 323 49.89 -6.51 -6.39
N ALA A 324 49.06 -5.50 -6.68
CA ALA A 324 48.12 -4.98 -5.68
C ALA A 324 47.06 -6.04 -5.36
N HIS A 325 46.83 -6.27 -4.07
CA HIS A 325 45.76 -7.13 -3.60
C HIS A 325 44.50 -6.27 -3.40
N VAL A 326 43.43 -6.60 -4.14
CA VAL A 326 42.19 -5.81 -4.10
C VAL A 326 40.95 -6.69 -3.96
N HIS A 327 40.00 -6.19 -3.16
CA HIS A 327 38.61 -6.64 -3.12
C HIS A 327 37.73 -5.70 -3.94
N ILE A 328 36.64 -6.24 -4.47
CA ILE A 328 35.67 -5.47 -5.23
C ILE A 328 34.31 -5.66 -4.56
N SER A 329 33.67 -4.55 -4.18
CA SER A 329 32.31 -4.56 -3.65
C SER A 329 31.34 -3.84 -4.58
N ILE A 330 30.09 -4.28 -4.55
CA ILE A 330 29.00 -3.72 -5.36
C ILE A 330 28.03 -3.01 -4.42
N GLY A 331 27.69 -1.76 -4.76
CA GLY A 331 26.67 -0.98 -4.09
C GLY A 331 25.44 -0.82 -4.96
N ILE A 332 24.25 -0.99 -4.39
CA ILE A 332 22.99 -0.66 -5.04
C ILE A 332 22.60 0.76 -4.68
N VAL A 333 22.56 1.65 -5.66
CA VAL A 333 22.16 3.04 -5.51
C VAL A 333 20.69 3.21 -5.87
N SER A 334 19.90 3.69 -4.92
CA SER A 334 18.48 4.00 -5.07
C SER A 334 18.25 5.50 -4.89
N ILE A 335 17.56 6.10 -5.86
CA ILE A 335 17.26 7.53 -5.94
C ILE A 335 15.80 7.70 -6.38
N LEU A 336 15.00 8.33 -5.53
CA LEU A 336 13.63 8.70 -5.83
C LEU A 336 13.26 9.99 -5.09
N ASN A 337 12.58 10.93 -5.76
CA ASN A 337 12.11 12.18 -5.16
C ASN A 337 13.19 12.95 -4.35
N ASN A 338 14.41 13.03 -4.90
CA ASN A 338 15.60 13.64 -4.27
C ASN A 338 16.10 12.95 -2.97
N VAL A 339 15.57 11.79 -2.61
CA VAL A 339 16.12 10.93 -1.56
C VAL A 339 17.14 9.99 -2.21
N PHE A 340 18.33 9.88 -1.60
CA PHE A 340 19.41 8.98 -2.01
C PHE A 340 19.63 7.94 -0.91
N LYS A 341 19.66 6.67 -1.28
CA LYS A 341 19.98 5.55 -0.38
C LYS A 341 20.92 4.59 -1.10
N VAL A 342 21.81 3.95 -0.36
CA VAL A 342 22.75 2.97 -0.89
C VAL A 342 22.95 1.83 0.08
N ARG A 343 23.22 0.63 -0.45
CA ARG A 343 23.72 -0.51 0.33
C ARG A 343 24.80 -1.21 -0.47
N TYR A 344 25.92 -1.49 0.20
CA TYR A 344 27.01 -2.27 -0.36
C TYR A 344 26.93 -3.73 0.07
N ALA A 345 27.41 -4.63 -0.80
CA ALA A 345 27.69 -6.01 -0.46
C ALA A 345 28.79 -6.05 0.61
N THR A 346 28.58 -6.87 1.64
CA THR A 346 29.61 -7.20 2.62
C THR A 346 30.69 -8.01 1.91
N THR A 347 31.92 -7.51 1.89
CA THR A 347 33.06 -8.23 1.31
C THR A 347 33.57 -9.29 2.26
N THR A 348 33.58 -10.54 1.82
CA THR A 348 34.16 -11.67 2.53
C THR A 348 35.57 -11.98 2.01
N HIS A 349 36.41 -12.57 2.86
CA HIS A 349 37.75 -13.06 2.45
C HIS A 349 37.68 -14.21 1.42
N GLU A 350 36.48 -14.71 1.08
CA GLU A 350 36.25 -15.80 0.14
C GLU A 350 36.46 -15.39 -1.33
N GLN A 351 36.54 -14.09 -1.65
CA GLN A 351 37.00 -13.58 -2.97
C GLN A 351 38.42 -14.04 -3.37
N HIS A 352 39.14 -14.71 -2.46
CA HIS A 352 40.45 -15.33 -2.69
C HIS A 352 40.42 -16.85 -2.86
N GLN A 353 39.29 -17.52 -2.64
CA GLN A 353 39.24 -18.98 -2.55
C GLN A 353 38.97 -19.70 -3.87
N HIS A 354 38.81 -18.99 -4.99
CA HIS A 354 38.86 -19.58 -6.33
C HIS A 354 40.17 -19.20 -7.04
N PRO A 355 41.30 -19.83 -6.69
CA PRO A 355 42.50 -19.78 -7.50
C PRO A 355 42.26 -20.58 -8.79
N ASP A 356 42.87 -20.12 -9.88
CA ASP A 356 42.84 -20.73 -11.21
C ASP A 356 43.04 -22.26 -11.18
N HIS A 357 41.96 -23.03 -11.27
CA HIS A 357 42.05 -24.41 -11.75
C HIS A 357 42.11 -24.38 -13.27
N HIS A 358 43.29 -24.10 -13.84
CA HIS A 358 43.77 -24.68 -15.11
C HIS A 358 45.24 -24.29 -15.38
N HIS A 359 46.16 -24.72 -14.50
CA HIS A 359 47.52 -25.04 -14.94
C HIS A 359 47.65 -26.56 -15.05
N VAL A 360 47.37 -27.08 -16.25
CA VAL A 360 47.75 -28.44 -16.62
C VAL A 360 49.27 -28.44 -16.84
N ASN A 361 50.02 -28.92 -15.83
CA ASN A 361 51.42 -29.27 -15.99
C ASN A 361 51.53 -30.50 -16.90
N SER A 362 51.92 -30.28 -18.16
CA SER A 362 52.34 -31.34 -19.07
C SER A 362 53.86 -31.35 -19.16
N THR A 363 54.51 -32.17 -18.34
CA THR A 363 55.82 -32.78 -18.65
C THR A 363 56.04 -33.99 -17.75
N THR A 364 55.65 -35.17 -18.22
CA THR A 364 56.22 -36.45 -17.76
C THR A 364 57.23 -36.92 -18.78
N ALA A 365 58.51 -36.90 -18.41
CA ALA A 365 59.56 -37.66 -19.08
C ALA A 365 60.02 -38.77 -18.11
N PRO A 366 60.15 -40.04 -18.54
CA PRO A 366 60.55 -41.12 -17.67
C PRO A 366 62.08 -41.21 -17.56
N GLU A 367 62.62 -41.11 -16.34
CA GLU A 367 64.01 -41.46 -16.07
C GLU A 367 64.20 -42.98 -15.95
N ARG A 368 65.25 -43.41 -16.65
CA ARG A 368 65.77 -44.77 -16.79
C ARG A 368 66.68 -45.07 -15.60
N ASN A 369 66.38 -46.12 -14.84
CA ASN A 369 67.32 -46.67 -13.86
C ASN A 369 68.29 -47.64 -14.56
N GLU A 370 69.58 -47.32 -14.52
CA GLU A 370 70.68 -48.26 -14.67
C GLU A 370 71.58 -48.20 -13.41
N ALA A 371 72.06 -49.39 -13.02
CA ALA A 371 73.02 -49.77 -11.97
C ALA A 371 72.49 -49.87 -10.53
#